data_AF-A0A562JR49-F1
#
_entry.id   AF-A0A562JR49-F1
#
_cell.length_a   1.000
_cell.length_b   1.000
_cell.length_c   1.000
_cell.angle_alpha   90.00
_cell.angle_beta   90.00
_cell.angle_gamma   90.00
#
_symmetry.space_group_name_H-M   'P 1'
#
loop_
_entity.id
_entity.type
_entity.pdbx_description
1 polymer ?
#
loop_
_entity_poly.entity_id
_entity_poly.type
_entity_poly.pdbx_seq_one_letter_code
_entity_poly.pdbx_strand_id
1 'polypeptide(L)'
;MKKYIFLLLTILLAFSGNVFAQPKSGAGDLSEKEFIKAVKKADEYKEFKSYFLTDAPMQPKPLIDESGTQYGWAVQYEMEYNSKEFFLNEDAIVNFSSLLSFSYDFDGSGLKARLVDYSRLISDQAFYVKDLRTGEESKIDVSENSKFQEYLAKVEVKKKQMLEEASKTREVSSDEIRAAGELCYYCTKYEWRGGYSFAPADMESEAAVSSQVAASGLNADVFTADCYVPRHKVCVQGEWRTYCPIQ
;
A
#
# COMPACT_ATOMS: atom_id res chain seq x y z
N MET A 1 -21.91 -75.52 -12.00
CA MET A 1 -22.01 -74.46 -10.96
C MET A 1 -20.64 -73.86 -10.59
N LYS A 2 -19.82 -73.43 -11.56
CA LYS A 2 -18.52 -72.77 -11.29
C LYS A 2 -18.30 -71.45 -12.06
N LYS A 3 -19.17 -71.13 -13.04
CA LYS A 3 -19.04 -69.94 -13.89
C LYS A 3 -19.80 -68.70 -13.36
N TYR A 4 -20.73 -68.88 -12.41
CA TYR A 4 -21.48 -67.77 -11.81
C TYR A 4 -20.81 -67.17 -10.56
N ILE A 5 -19.87 -67.90 -9.94
CA ILE A 5 -19.11 -67.41 -8.77
C ILE A 5 -18.09 -66.34 -9.20
N PHE A 6 -17.50 -66.49 -10.40
CA PHE A 6 -16.53 -65.52 -10.93
C PHE A 6 -17.17 -64.20 -11.36
N LEU A 7 -18.46 -64.20 -11.72
CA LEU A 7 -19.19 -63.00 -12.14
C LEU A 7 -19.73 -62.19 -10.96
N LEU A 8 -19.91 -62.82 -9.80
CA LEU A 8 -20.28 -62.16 -8.54
C LEU A 8 -19.08 -61.52 -7.84
N LEU A 9 -17.87 -62.06 -8.03
CA LEU A 9 -16.64 -61.51 -7.47
C LEU A 9 -16.13 -60.25 -8.19
N THR A 10 -16.46 -60.06 -9.47
CA THR A 10 -16.11 -58.83 -10.21
C THR A 10 -17.04 -57.66 -9.92
N ILE A 11 -18.28 -57.90 -9.48
CA ILE A 11 -19.22 -56.82 -9.12
C ILE A 11 -18.95 -56.26 -7.71
N LEU A 12 -18.39 -57.07 -6.80
CA LEU A 12 -18.04 -56.61 -5.45
C LEU A 12 -16.76 -55.75 -5.38
N LEU A 13 -15.93 -55.74 -6.43
CA LEU A 13 -14.70 -54.92 -6.49
C LEU A 13 -14.91 -53.54 -7.13
N ALA A 14 -16.11 -53.23 -7.65
CA ALA A 14 -16.44 -51.92 -8.21
C ALA A 14 -17.02 -50.94 -7.17
N PHE A 15 -17.20 -51.38 -5.91
CA PHE A 15 -17.67 -50.56 -4.79
C PHE A 15 -16.61 -50.42 -3.68
N SER A 16 -15.32 -50.53 -4.01
CA SER A 16 -14.30 -49.84 -3.20
C SER A 16 -14.52 -48.36 -3.41
N GLY A 17 -15.33 -47.77 -2.54
CA GLY A 17 -15.73 -46.38 -2.60
C GLY A 17 -14.52 -45.51 -2.93
N ASN A 18 -14.62 -44.85 -4.08
CA ASN A 18 -14.13 -43.48 -4.15
C ASN A 18 -14.81 -42.77 -2.98
N VAL A 19 -14.15 -42.76 -1.82
CA VAL A 19 -14.25 -41.63 -0.92
C VAL A 19 -13.75 -40.50 -1.80
N PHE A 20 -14.68 -39.91 -2.55
CA PHE A 20 -14.59 -38.51 -2.84
C PHE A 20 -14.45 -37.90 -1.45
N ALA A 21 -13.19 -37.68 -1.07
CA ALA A 21 -12.90 -36.57 -0.21
C ALA A 21 -13.59 -35.42 -0.93
N GLN A 22 -14.80 -35.05 -0.45
CA GLN A 22 -15.27 -33.70 -0.66
C GLN A 22 -14.03 -32.86 -0.41
N PRO A 23 -13.63 -31.98 -1.34
CA PRO A 23 -12.59 -31.03 -1.00
C PRO A 23 -13.04 -30.47 0.34
N LYS A 24 -12.24 -30.66 1.39
CA LYS A 24 -12.55 -30.04 2.67
C LYS A 24 -12.83 -28.60 2.29
N SER A 25 -14.07 -28.14 2.47
CA SER A 25 -14.38 -26.73 2.61
C SER A 25 -13.59 -26.31 3.84
N GLY A 26 -12.31 -26.05 3.60
CA GLY A 26 -11.22 -26.17 4.56
C GLY A 26 -10.40 -24.90 4.62
N ALA A 27 -10.91 -23.81 4.03
CA ALA A 27 -10.73 -22.51 4.62
C ALA A 27 -11.88 -22.38 5.63
N GLY A 28 -11.70 -22.90 6.84
CA GLY A 28 -12.57 -22.45 7.94
C GLY A 28 -12.33 -20.96 8.15
N ASP A 29 -13.39 -20.22 8.50
CA ASP A 29 -13.31 -18.79 8.82
C ASP A 29 -12.11 -18.56 9.73
N LEU A 30 -11.13 -17.85 9.19
CA LEU A 30 -9.83 -17.71 9.81
C LEU A 30 -9.96 -16.63 10.90
N SER A 31 -9.57 -16.91 12.14
CA SER A 31 -9.69 -15.90 13.19
C SER A 31 -8.73 -14.72 12.98
N GLU A 32 -9.03 -13.54 13.53
CA GLU A 32 -8.14 -12.37 13.44
C GLU A 32 -6.68 -12.68 13.84
N LYS A 33 -6.51 -13.48 14.91
CA LYS A 33 -5.19 -13.90 15.41
C LYS A 33 -4.46 -14.79 14.42
N GLU A 34 -5.17 -15.72 13.78
CA GLU A 34 -4.60 -16.57 12.74
C GLU A 34 -4.24 -15.74 11.51
N PHE A 35 -5.03 -14.72 11.19
CA PHE A 35 -4.82 -13.86 10.03
C PHE A 35 -3.52 -13.09 10.22
N ILE A 36 -3.36 -12.45 11.37
CA ILE A 36 -2.14 -11.71 11.68
C ILE A 36 -0.91 -12.63 11.78
N LYS A 37 -1.09 -13.87 12.23
CA LYS A 37 -0.02 -14.87 12.21
C LYS A 37 0.37 -15.26 10.79
N ALA A 38 -0.59 -15.39 9.87
CA ALA A 38 -0.33 -15.64 8.47
C ALA A 38 0.40 -14.45 7.82
N VAL A 39 -0.08 -13.23 8.05
CA VAL A 39 0.57 -11.98 7.58
C VAL A 39 2.01 -11.91 8.03
N LYS A 40 2.29 -12.08 9.33
CA LYS A 40 3.67 -11.99 9.87
C LYS A 40 4.61 -13.08 9.35
N LYS A 41 4.07 -14.17 8.81
CA LYS A 41 4.84 -15.27 8.21
C LYS A 41 5.08 -15.10 6.72
N ALA A 42 4.29 -14.26 6.05
CA ALA A 42 4.42 -13.96 4.64
C ALA A 42 5.80 -13.32 4.36
N ASP A 43 6.38 -13.62 3.21
CA ASP A 43 7.72 -13.13 2.88
C ASP A 43 7.69 -11.64 2.58
N GLU A 44 6.61 -11.16 1.98
CA GLU A 44 6.32 -9.74 1.73
C GLU A 44 6.34 -8.95 3.05
N TYR A 45 5.76 -9.50 4.13
CA TYR A 45 5.81 -8.84 5.43
C TYR A 45 7.24 -8.71 5.94
N LYS A 46 8.06 -9.77 5.81
CA LYS A 46 9.44 -9.77 6.30
C LYS A 46 10.31 -8.81 5.50
N GLU A 47 10.11 -8.77 4.19
CA GLU A 47 10.82 -7.88 3.26
C GLU A 47 10.58 -6.41 3.62
N PHE A 48 9.32 -6.03 3.82
CA PHE A 48 8.96 -4.62 3.99
C PHE A 48 8.96 -4.11 5.43
N LYS A 49 9.09 -4.99 6.44
CA LYS A 49 8.95 -4.63 7.86
C LYS A 49 9.85 -3.48 8.31
N SER A 50 11.07 -3.40 7.80
CA SER A 50 12.03 -2.34 8.19
C SER A 50 11.60 -0.94 7.74
N TYR A 51 10.67 -0.85 6.79
CA TYR A 51 10.18 0.41 6.24
C TYR A 51 8.93 0.93 6.97
N PHE A 52 8.35 0.15 7.89
CA PHE A 52 7.10 0.51 8.54
C PHE A 52 7.26 1.73 9.44
N LEU A 53 6.27 2.63 9.38
CA LEU A 53 6.19 3.77 10.27
C LEU A 53 5.74 3.32 11.66
N THR A 54 6.59 3.49 12.66
CA THR A 54 6.38 2.96 14.01
C THR A 54 5.20 3.60 14.76
N ASP A 55 4.81 4.80 14.34
CA ASP A 55 3.73 5.61 14.91
C ASP A 55 2.41 5.50 14.12
N ALA A 56 2.40 4.73 13.03
CA ALA A 56 1.18 4.49 12.27
C ALA A 56 0.29 3.43 12.96
N PRO A 57 -1.01 3.71 13.15
CA PRO A 57 -1.92 2.73 13.72
C PRO A 57 -2.07 1.54 12.76
N MET A 58 -1.89 0.34 13.29
CA MET A 58 -2.15 -0.91 12.59
C MET A 58 -3.25 -1.65 13.33
N GLN A 59 -4.37 -1.88 12.64
CA GLN A 59 -5.47 -2.67 13.15
C GLN A 59 -6.04 -3.56 12.03
N PRO A 60 -6.19 -4.87 12.27
CA PRO A 60 -6.93 -5.74 11.37
C PRO A 60 -8.39 -5.29 11.32
N LYS A 61 -8.99 -5.38 10.13
CA LYS A 61 -10.40 -5.08 9.91
C LYS A 61 -11.10 -6.30 9.31
N PRO A 62 -12.30 -6.66 9.78
CA PRO A 62 -13.11 -7.65 9.11
C PRO A 62 -13.56 -7.10 7.75
N LEU A 63 -13.64 -7.98 6.75
CA LEU A 63 -14.25 -7.67 5.47
C LEU A 63 -15.69 -8.11 5.52
N ILE A 64 -16.61 -7.16 5.34
CA ILE A 64 -18.04 -7.34 5.57
C ILE A 64 -18.74 -6.98 4.27
N ASP A 65 -19.62 -7.85 3.79
CA ASP A 65 -20.40 -7.62 2.58
C ASP A 65 -21.62 -6.72 2.83
N GLU A 66 -22.36 -6.38 1.77
CA GLU A 66 -23.58 -5.57 1.86
C GLU A 66 -24.66 -6.15 2.80
N SER A 67 -24.62 -7.46 3.06
CA SER A 67 -25.55 -8.14 3.97
C SER A 67 -25.14 -8.09 5.44
N GLY A 68 -23.95 -7.53 5.74
CA GLY A 68 -23.37 -7.54 7.06
C GLY A 68 -22.63 -8.85 7.40
N THR A 69 -22.43 -9.74 6.42
CA THR A 69 -21.74 -11.00 6.61
C THR A 69 -20.24 -10.80 6.45
N GLN A 70 -19.46 -11.25 7.44
CA GLN A 70 -18.02 -11.24 7.32
C GLN A 70 -17.56 -12.32 6.34
N TYR A 71 -16.76 -11.94 5.34
CA TYR A 71 -16.18 -12.85 4.35
C TYR A 71 -14.64 -12.87 4.37
N GLY A 72 -13.99 -12.11 5.25
CA GLY A 72 -12.53 -12.08 5.29
C GLY A 72 -11.93 -11.15 6.35
N TRP A 73 -10.62 -10.94 6.22
CA TRP A 73 -9.83 -9.99 7.01
C TRP A 73 -8.89 -9.18 6.12
N ALA A 74 -8.61 -7.95 6.53
CA ALA A 74 -7.54 -7.15 5.96
C ALA A 74 -6.72 -6.43 7.05
N VAL A 75 -5.48 -6.09 6.73
CA VAL A 75 -4.64 -5.21 7.53
C VAL A 75 -3.73 -4.41 6.62
N GLN A 76 -3.47 -3.16 6.98
CA GLN A 76 -2.60 -2.26 6.26
C GLN A 76 -1.47 -1.78 7.17
N TYR A 77 -0.28 -1.67 6.59
CA TYR A 77 0.89 -1.10 7.22
C TYR A 77 1.32 0.12 6.42
N GLU A 78 1.44 1.26 7.09
CA GLU A 78 2.00 2.45 6.49
C GLU A 78 3.53 2.39 6.54
N MET A 79 4.18 2.76 5.44
CA MET A 79 5.62 2.61 5.30
C MET A 79 6.28 3.68 4.46
N GLU A 80 7.57 3.86 4.68
CA GLU A 80 8.43 4.68 3.84
C GLU A 80 9.00 3.85 2.69
N TYR A 81 8.51 4.10 1.48
CA TYR A 81 8.87 3.34 0.29
C TYR A 81 9.21 4.30 -0.85
N ASN A 82 10.30 4.02 -1.58
CA ASN A 82 10.82 4.88 -2.65
C ASN A 82 10.97 6.37 -2.25
N SER A 83 11.31 6.65 -0.98
CA SER A 83 11.54 8.02 -0.52
C SER A 83 12.90 8.55 -0.98
N LYS A 84 12.96 9.85 -1.26
CA LYS A 84 14.18 10.56 -1.66
C LYS A 84 14.69 11.41 -0.50
N GLU A 85 15.97 11.27 -0.14
CA GLU A 85 16.53 11.88 1.07
C GLU A 85 17.12 13.29 0.88
N PHE A 86 17.27 13.77 -0.35
CA PHE A 86 17.90 15.08 -0.62
C PHE A 86 17.37 15.75 -1.88
N PHE A 87 17.52 17.09 -1.95
CA PHE A 87 17.02 17.94 -3.04
C PHE A 87 18.16 18.72 -3.70
N LEU A 88 18.14 18.79 -5.03
CA LEU A 88 19.09 19.55 -5.84
C LEU A 88 18.37 20.73 -6.52
N ASN A 89 19.08 21.82 -6.77
CA ASN A 89 18.63 22.90 -7.67
C ASN A 89 17.27 23.52 -7.34
N GLU A 90 16.97 23.73 -6.05
CA GLU A 90 15.72 24.41 -5.61
C GLU A 90 14.43 23.61 -5.89
N ASP A 91 14.52 22.30 -6.15
CA ASP A 91 13.34 21.42 -6.26
C ASP A 91 13.09 20.65 -4.96
N ALA A 92 12.24 21.19 -4.09
CA ALA A 92 11.82 20.49 -2.87
C ALA A 92 11.07 19.20 -3.24
N ILE A 93 11.51 18.04 -2.74
CA ILE A 93 10.78 16.79 -2.93
C ILE A 93 9.88 16.57 -1.73
N VAL A 94 8.65 16.16 -2.03
CA VAL A 94 7.70 15.70 -1.04
C VAL A 94 7.65 14.19 -1.15
N ASN A 95 8.02 13.49 -0.08
CA ASN A 95 7.92 12.03 -0.03
C ASN A 95 6.59 11.64 0.57
N PHE A 96 5.83 10.81 -0.12
CA PHE A 96 4.61 10.21 0.41
C PHE A 96 4.92 8.87 1.05
N SER A 97 4.20 8.55 2.13
CA SER A 97 4.16 7.18 2.63
C SER A 97 3.40 6.30 1.63
N SER A 98 3.72 5.02 1.66
CA SER A 98 3.04 3.97 0.90
C SER A 98 2.33 3.00 1.84
N LEU A 99 1.44 2.17 1.30
CA LEU A 99 0.73 1.17 2.09
C LEU A 99 1.10 -0.24 1.64
N LEU A 100 1.44 -1.09 2.60
CA LEU A 100 1.48 -2.54 2.40
C LEU A 100 0.20 -3.16 2.95
N SER A 101 -0.63 -3.68 2.07
CA SER A 101 -1.93 -4.26 2.39
C SER A 101 -1.89 -5.77 2.31
N PHE A 102 -2.43 -6.43 3.32
CA PHE A 102 -2.71 -7.86 3.29
C PHE A 102 -4.21 -8.09 3.43
N SER A 103 -4.75 -9.03 2.66
CA SER A 103 -6.14 -9.45 2.80
C SER A 103 -6.28 -10.96 2.67
N TYR A 104 -7.32 -11.52 3.26
CA TYR A 104 -7.64 -12.95 3.20
C TYR A 104 -9.15 -13.10 3.10
N ASP A 105 -9.62 -13.72 2.02
CA ASP A 105 -11.04 -14.03 1.84
C ASP A 105 -11.28 -15.50 2.24
N PHE A 106 -12.42 -15.77 2.89
CA PHE A 106 -12.79 -17.10 3.39
C PHE A 106 -13.16 -18.08 2.27
N ASP A 107 -13.29 -17.59 1.03
CA ASP A 107 -13.54 -18.39 -0.18
C ASP A 107 -12.38 -19.31 -0.58
N GLY A 108 -11.23 -19.21 0.10
CA GLY A 108 -10.05 -20.03 -0.17
C GLY A 108 -9.11 -19.45 -1.22
N SER A 109 -9.30 -18.20 -1.65
CA SER A 109 -8.38 -17.48 -2.53
C SER A 109 -7.01 -17.19 -1.89
N GLY A 110 -6.89 -17.43 -0.57
CA GLY A 110 -5.65 -17.35 0.17
C GLY A 110 -5.26 -15.93 0.55
N LEU A 111 -4.12 -15.79 1.23
CA LEU A 111 -3.60 -14.49 1.64
C LEU A 111 -3.15 -13.71 0.40
N LYS A 112 -3.60 -12.48 0.22
CA LYS A 112 -3.16 -11.55 -0.84
C LYS A 112 -2.23 -10.50 -0.21
N ALA A 113 -1.21 -10.08 -0.93
CA ALA A 113 -0.23 -9.08 -0.47
C ALA A 113 -0.02 -8.04 -1.58
N ARG A 114 -0.23 -6.77 -1.26
CA ARG A 114 -0.20 -5.68 -2.25
C ARG A 114 0.48 -4.43 -1.72
N LEU A 115 1.21 -3.78 -2.60
CA LEU A 115 1.85 -2.49 -2.37
C LEU A 115 1.03 -1.40 -3.06
N VAL A 116 0.63 -0.38 -2.31
CA VAL A 116 0.07 0.86 -2.85
C VAL A 116 1.16 1.93 -2.77
N ASP A 117 1.74 2.24 -3.92
CA ASP A 117 2.86 3.16 -4.09
C ASP A 117 2.37 4.56 -4.46
N TYR A 118 2.49 5.49 -3.50
CA TYR A 118 2.17 6.91 -3.67
C TYR A 118 3.40 7.78 -4.00
N SER A 119 4.58 7.19 -4.22
CA SER A 119 5.81 7.96 -4.50
C SER A 119 5.70 8.84 -5.75
N ARG A 120 4.82 8.47 -6.69
CA ARG A 120 4.57 9.13 -7.97
C ARG A 120 3.29 9.98 -7.99
N LEU A 121 2.64 10.17 -6.83
CA LEU A 121 1.32 10.80 -6.75
C LEU A 121 1.26 12.22 -7.32
N ILE A 122 2.29 13.04 -7.09
CA ILE A 122 2.37 14.40 -7.68
C ILE A 122 2.75 14.35 -9.15
N SER A 123 3.80 13.61 -9.51
CA SER A 123 4.38 13.66 -10.86
C SER A 123 3.43 13.10 -11.91
N ASP A 124 2.73 12.03 -11.57
CA ASP A 124 1.92 11.26 -12.51
C ASP A 124 0.43 11.55 -12.35
N GLN A 125 0.06 12.31 -11.31
CA GLN A 125 -1.32 12.45 -10.82
C GLN A 125 -2.00 11.08 -10.67
N ALA A 126 -1.25 10.11 -10.16
CA ALA A 126 -1.65 8.72 -10.07
C ALA A 126 -0.88 8.00 -8.98
N PHE A 127 -1.48 6.95 -8.42
CA PHE A 127 -0.77 5.98 -7.59
C PHE A 127 -0.77 4.62 -8.24
N TYR A 128 0.10 3.74 -7.77
CA TYR A 128 0.32 2.43 -8.38
C TYR A 128 0.01 1.34 -7.37
N VAL A 129 -0.73 0.32 -7.80
CA VAL A 129 -1.00 -0.86 -6.98
C VAL A 129 -0.32 -2.06 -7.59
N LYS A 130 0.58 -2.66 -6.83
CA LYS A 130 1.34 -3.84 -7.24
C LYS A 130 0.90 -5.05 -6.43
N ASP A 131 0.51 -6.11 -7.12
CA ASP A 131 0.39 -7.43 -6.51
C ASP A 131 1.81 -8.00 -6.30
N LEU A 132 2.18 -8.23 -5.05
CA LEU A 132 3.55 -8.63 -4.71
C LEU A 132 3.84 -10.09 -5.03
N ARG A 133 2.81 -10.89 -5.35
CA ARG A 133 2.97 -12.30 -5.70
C ARG A 133 3.06 -12.51 -7.20
N THR A 134 2.25 -11.82 -7.97
CA THR A 134 2.29 -11.91 -9.45
C THR A 134 3.27 -10.90 -10.04
N GLY A 135 3.58 -9.82 -9.32
CA GLY A 135 4.39 -8.70 -9.81
C GLY A 135 3.62 -7.75 -10.72
N GLU A 136 2.34 -8.01 -10.99
CA GLU A 136 1.49 -7.15 -11.81
C GLU A 136 1.28 -5.79 -11.12
N GLU A 137 1.42 -4.72 -11.89
CA GLU A 137 1.23 -3.34 -11.42
C GLU A 137 0.13 -2.66 -12.24
N SER A 138 -0.79 -2.02 -11.53
CA SER A 138 -1.86 -1.19 -12.10
C SER A 138 -1.65 0.27 -11.72
N LYS A 139 -1.82 1.16 -12.70
CA LYS A 139 -1.86 2.61 -12.48
C LYS A 139 -3.30 3.04 -12.19
N ILE A 140 -3.49 3.79 -11.11
CA ILE A 140 -4.77 4.41 -10.76
C ILE A 140 -4.66 5.92 -10.97
N ASP A 141 -5.38 6.43 -11.96
CA ASP A 141 -5.38 7.85 -12.32
C ASP A 141 -6.28 8.64 -11.35
N VAL A 142 -5.73 9.69 -10.74
CA VAL A 142 -6.44 10.59 -9.81
C VAL A 142 -6.51 12.03 -10.32
N SER A 143 -6.17 12.28 -11.58
CA SER A 143 -6.18 13.62 -12.20
C SER A 143 -7.56 14.28 -12.17
N GLU A 144 -8.63 13.50 -12.31
CA GLU A 144 -10.01 13.98 -12.26
C GLU A 144 -10.65 13.88 -10.86
N ASN A 145 -9.96 13.30 -9.87
CA ASN A 145 -10.48 13.13 -8.52
C ASN A 145 -10.32 14.44 -7.71
N SER A 146 -11.41 15.18 -7.52
CA SER A 146 -11.41 16.50 -6.88
C SER A 146 -10.80 16.51 -5.47
N LYS A 147 -10.97 15.44 -4.67
CA LYS A 147 -10.39 15.35 -3.32
C LYS A 147 -8.87 15.21 -3.36
N PHE A 148 -8.36 14.36 -4.26
CA PHE A 148 -6.92 14.23 -4.51
C PHE A 148 -6.35 15.54 -5.06
N GLN A 149 -7.04 16.20 -6.00
CA GLN A 149 -6.59 17.47 -6.53
C GLN A 149 -6.51 18.56 -5.46
N GLU A 150 -7.51 18.66 -4.56
CA GLU A 150 -7.46 19.59 -3.42
C GLU A 150 -6.28 19.29 -2.49
N TYR A 151 -6.05 18.01 -2.18
CA TYR A 151 -4.92 17.59 -1.36
C TYR A 151 -3.58 17.93 -2.01
N LEU A 152 -3.39 17.57 -3.28
CA LEU A 152 -2.15 17.82 -4.02
C LEU A 152 -1.88 19.32 -4.16
N ALA A 153 -2.91 20.14 -4.36
CA ALA A 153 -2.77 21.60 -4.35
C ALA A 153 -2.25 22.13 -2.99
N LYS A 154 -2.74 21.60 -1.86
CA LYS A 154 -2.24 21.96 -0.52
C LYS A 154 -0.78 21.56 -0.33
N VAL A 155 -0.40 20.37 -0.81
CA VAL A 155 0.98 19.88 -0.76
C VAL A 155 1.90 20.76 -1.62
N GLU A 156 1.48 21.15 -2.82
CA GLU A 156 2.24 22.03 -3.71
C GLU A 156 2.43 23.45 -3.13
N VAL A 157 1.41 24.01 -2.48
CA VAL A 157 1.55 25.28 -1.75
C VAL A 157 2.59 25.15 -0.63
N LYS A 158 2.58 24.04 0.12
CA LYS A 158 3.57 23.79 1.17
C LYS A 158 4.98 23.62 0.62
N LYS A 159 5.11 22.88 -0.48
CA LYS A 159 6.38 22.74 -1.22
C LYS A 159 6.96 24.10 -1.61
N LYS A 160 6.13 25.00 -2.15
CA LYS A 160 6.56 26.37 -2.49
C LYS A 160 6.99 27.19 -1.27
N GLN A 161 6.23 27.12 -0.18
CA GLN A 161 6.59 27.80 1.09
C GLN A 161 7.95 27.34 1.62
N MET A 162 8.25 26.04 1.54
CA MET A 162 9.56 25.52 1.94
C MET A 162 10.70 26.09 1.10
N LEU A 163 10.50 26.20 -0.22
CA LEU A 163 11.50 26.77 -1.12
C LEU A 163 11.74 28.25 -0.82
N GLU A 164 10.67 29.00 -0.55
CA GLU A 164 10.77 30.40 -0.12
C GLU A 164 11.53 30.52 1.22
N GLU A 165 11.25 29.67 2.20
CA GLU A 165 11.98 29.66 3.49
C GLU A 165 13.46 29.28 3.32
N ALA A 166 13.75 28.24 2.54
CA ALA A 166 15.10 27.82 2.22
C ALA A 166 15.90 28.91 1.48
N SER A 167 15.24 29.72 0.65
CA SER A 167 15.90 30.84 -0.04
C SER A 167 16.26 31.99 0.92
N LYS A 168 15.50 32.19 2.01
CA LYS A 168 15.77 33.24 3.02
C LYS A 168 16.96 32.90 3.91
N THR A 169 17.22 31.61 4.14
CA THR A 169 18.39 31.12 4.90
C THR A 169 19.63 30.96 4.04
N ARG A 170 19.56 31.37 2.76
CA ARG A 170 20.72 31.51 1.86
C ARG A 170 21.54 32.75 2.27
N GLU A 171 21.93 32.84 3.55
CA GLU A 171 23.02 33.70 3.98
C GLU A 171 24.31 33.07 3.46
N VAL A 172 24.61 33.38 2.20
CA VAL A 172 25.94 33.16 1.66
C VAL A 172 26.85 34.12 2.40
N SER A 173 27.59 33.63 3.40
CA SER A 173 28.76 34.37 3.85
C SER A 173 29.61 34.57 2.60
N SER A 174 29.86 35.84 2.25
CA SER A 174 30.39 36.28 0.95
C SER A 174 31.80 35.75 0.63
N ASP A 175 32.39 34.97 1.52
CA ASP A 175 33.82 34.67 1.51
C ASP A 175 34.14 33.24 1.05
N GLU A 176 33.14 32.40 0.73
CA GLU A 176 33.36 31.03 0.22
C GLU A 176 32.66 30.72 -1.12
N ILE A 177 32.27 31.74 -1.91
CA ILE A 177 31.90 31.53 -3.32
C ILE A 177 33.17 31.31 -4.16
N ARG A 178 33.89 30.21 -3.91
CA ARG A 178 35.01 29.77 -4.75
C ARG A 178 35.10 28.25 -4.84
N ALA A 179 34.09 27.63 -5.44
CA ALA A 179 34.24 26.45 -6.30
C ALA A 179 32.92 26.22 -7.03
N ALA A 180 32.98 25.84 -8.31
CA ALA A 180 31.84 25.46 -9.13
C ALA A 180 31.22 24.11 -8.70
N GLY A 181 30.81 23.99 -7.44
CA GLY A 181 30.11 22.83 -6.88
C GLY A 181 28.60 23.05 -6.88
N GLU A 182 27.83 22.01 -7.18
CA GLU A 182 26.37 22.03 -7.07
C GLU A 182 25.95 22.40 -5.63
N LEU A 183 24.99 23.33 -5.50
CA LEU A 183 24.39 23.68 -4.20
C LEU A 183 23.15 22.79 -4.00
N CYS A 184 23.10 22.08 -2.88
CA CYS A 184 21.95 21.29 -2.45
C CYS A 184 21.43 21.79 -1.11
N TYR A 185 20.11 21.69 -0.94
CA TYR A 185 19.49 21.92 0.35
C TYR A 185 19.38 20.58 1.09
N TYR A 186 20.17 20.44 2.15
CA TYR A 186 20.17 19.26 2.99
C TYR A 186 19.18 19.43 4.13
N CYS A 187 18.20 18.53 4.21
CA CYS A 187 17.21 18.58 5.28
C CYS A 187 17.77 17.95 6.56
N THR A 188 17.76 18.70 7.65
CA THR A 188 18.20 18.23 8.97
C THR A 188 17.03 17.76 9.83
N LYS A 189 15.81 18.22 9.52
CA LYS A 189 14.59 17.82 10.23
C LYS A 189 13.39 17.70 9.30
N TYR A 190 12.74 16.54 9.38
CA TYR A 190 11.48 16.27 8.71
C TYR A 190 10.31 16.20 9.69
N GLU A 191 9.12 16.57 9.21
CA GLU A 191 7.85 16.32 9.87
C GLU A 191 6.92 15.53 8.95
N TRP A 192 6.28 14.50 9.50
CA TRP A 192 5.17 13.82 8.84
C TRP A 192 3.88 14.62 9.00
N ARG A 193 3.15 14.78 7.90
CA ARG A 193 1.83 15.43 7.85
C ARG A 193 0.89 14.57 7.03
N GLY A 194 -0.42 14.80 7.10
CA GLY A 194 -1.41 13.96 6.39
C GLY A 194 -1.72 12.68 7.16
N GLY A 195 -2.05 11.60 6.46
CA GLY A 195 -2.39 10.31 7.07
C GLY A 195 -3.80 10.29 7.66
N TYR A 196 -4.81 10.54 6.83
CA TYR A 196 -6.21 10.55 7.23
C TYR A 196 -7.11 10.03 6.12
N SER A 197 -8.30 9.57 6.48
CA SER A 197 -9.33 9.20 5.50
C SER A 197 -10.26 10.38 5.20
N PHE A 198 -10.62 10.57 3.94
CA PHE A 198 -11.58 11.56 3.43
C PHE A 198 -13.04 11.19 3.70
N ALA A 199 -13.32 10.00 4.22
CA ALA A 199 -14.64 9.52 4.60
C ALA A 199 -14.59 8.98 6.04
N PRO A 200 -15.67 9.12 6.83
CA PRO A 200 -15.82 8.31 8.04
C PRO A 200 -15.68 6.84 7.67
N ALA A 201 -15.03 6.05 8.52
CA ALA A 201 -14.74 4.65 8.27
C ALA A 201 -15.98 3.75 8.05
N ASP A 202 -17.18 4.33 8.21
CA ASP A 202 -18.47 3.71 7.99
C ASP A 202 -19.23 4.50 6.90
N MET A 203 -19.70 3.79 5.88
CA MET A 203 -20.66 4.22 4.83
C MET A 203 -20.11 5.15 3.74
N GLU A 204 -19.79 4.59 2.56
CA GLU A 204 -20.64 4.64 1.36
C GLU A 204 -19.81 4.19 0.13
N SER A 205 -20.42 3.30 -0.67
CA SER A 205 -19.88 2.71 -1.89
C SER A 205 -19.27 3.75 -2.85
N GLU A 206 -17.98 3.61 -3.16
CA GLU A 206 -17.19 4.53 -3.98
C GLU A 206 -17.47 4.39 -5.49
N ALA A 207 -18.55 4.98 -5.99
CA ALA A 207 -18.88 4.99 -7.42
C ALA A 207 -17.97 5.88 -8.32
N ALA A 208 -16.73 6.18 -7.93
CA ALA A 208 -15.83 7.01 -8.75
C ALA A 208 -14.41 6.44 -9.01
N VAL A 209 -13.99 5.36 -8.33
CA VAL A 209 -12.69 4.69 -8.61
C VAL A 209 -12.81 3.15 -8.61
N SER A 210 -13.99 2.64 -8.19
CA SER A 210 -14.33 1.23 -7.97
C SER A 210 -14.05 0.28 -9.14
N SER A 211 -14.09 0.72 -10.41
CA SER A 211 -13.87 -0.18 -11.55
C SER A 211 -12.39 -0.49 -11.82
N GLN A 212 -11.47 0.46 -11.62
CA GLN A 212 -10.03 0.25 -11.85
C GLN A 212 -9.40 -0.55 -10.71
N VAL A 213 -9.88 -0.32 -9.49
CA VAL A 213 -9.49 -1.04 -8.28
C VAL A 213 -10.02 -2.48 -8.34
N ALA A 214 -11.30 -2.69 -8.65
CA ALA A 214 -11.85 -4.03 -8.86
C ALA A 214 -11.18 -4.79 -10.02
N ALA A 215 -10.87 -4.11 -11.14
CA ALA A 215 -10.13 -4.71 -12.26
C ALA A 215 -8.70 -5.13 -11.88
N SER A 216 -8.11 -4.51 -10.85
CA SER A 216 -6.80 -4.87 -10.30
C SER A 216 -6.88 -5.99 -9.24
N GLY A 217 -8.04 -6.65 -9.12
CA GLY A 217 -8.28 -7.72 -8.15
C GLY A 217 -8.34 -7.24 -6.70
N LEU A 218 -8.45 -5.93 -6.48
CA LEU A 218 -8.67 -5.34 -5.17
C LEU A 218 -10.17 -5.44 -4.87
N ASN A 219 -10.51 -6.00 -3.71
CA ASN A 219 -11.87 -5.91 -3.22
C ASN A 219 -12.10 -4.47 -2.75
N ALA A 220 -13.14 -3.82 -3.28
CA ALA A 220 -13.46 -2.42 -3.02
C ALA A 220 -13.66 -2.14 -1.52
N ASP A 221 -14.15 -3.12 -0.76
CA ASP A 221 -14.41 -2.95 0.69
C ASP A 221 -13.12 -3.05 1.54
N VAL A 222 -12.06 -3.64 0.98
CA VAL A 222 -10.73 -3.74 1.61
C VAL A 222 -9.94 -2.44 1.43
N PHE A 223 -10.27 -1.67 0.40
CA PHE A 223 -9.40 -0.63 -0.11
C PHE A 223 -9.81 0.74 0.41
N THR A 224 -9.40 1.06 1.63
CA THR A 224 -9.40 2.42 2.17
C THR A 224 -8.50 3.39 1.40
N ALA A 225 -7.77 2.95 0.36
CA ALA A 225 -6.75 3.77 -0.30
C ALA A 225 -7.32 4.86 -1.25
N ASP A 226 -8.56 4.71 -1.71
CA ASP A 226 -9.26 5.71 -2.53
C ASP A 226 -9.78 6.88 -1.67
N CYS A 227 -10.01 6.61 -0.39
CA CYS A 227 -10.31 7.63 0.63
C CYS A 227 -9.09 7.98 1.50
N TYR A 228 -7.94 7.33 1.37
CA TYR A 228 -6.79 7.58 2.23
C TYR A 228 -5.86 8.61 1.63
N VAL A 229 -5.58 9.65 2.41
CA VAL A 229 -4.53 10.61 2.12
C VAL A 229 -3.23 10.08 2.71
N PRO A 230 -2.24 9.72 1.88
CA PRO A 230 -0.95 9.27 2.38
C PRO A 230 -0.32 10.37 3.22
N ARG A 231 0.39 9.97 4.28
CA ARG A 231 1.26 10.92 4.95
C ARG A 231 2.30 11.41 3.96
N HIS A 232 2.77 12.62 4.16
CA HIS A 232 3.90 13.16 3.42
C HIS A 232 4.93 13.75 4.38
N LYS A 233 6.21 13.50 4.12
CA LYS A 233 7.31 14.15 4.84
C LYS A 233 7.60 15.50 4.19
N VAL A 234 7.62 16.52 5.04
CA VAL A 234 7.99 17.90 4.71
C VAL A 234 9.30 18.21 5.41
N CYS A 235 10.26 18.78 4.70
CA CYS A 235 11.44 19.34 5.34
C CYS A 235 11.06 20.63 6.07
N VAL A 236 11.25 20.68 7.38
CA VAL A 236 10.91 21.88 8.20
C VAL A 236 12.15 22.62 8.69
N GLN A 237 13.32 21.99 8.56
CA GLN A 237 14.60 22.61 8.88
C GLN A 237 15.69 21.97 8.03
N GLY A 238 16.57 22.79 7.46
CA GLY A 238 17.68 22.34 6.64
C GLY A 238 18.70 23.45 6.43
N GLU A 239 19.72 23.16 5.63
CA GLU A 239 20.82 24.06 5.32
C GLU A 239 21.34 23.84 3.91
N TRP A 240 21.88 24.90 3.30
CA TRP A 240 22.55 24.78 2.01
C TRP A 240 23.96 24.21 2.19
N ARG A 241 24.30 23.23 1.37
CA ARG A 241 25.62 22.58 1.33
C ARG A 241 26.18 22.64 -0.08
N THR A 242 27.51 22.70 -0.17
CA THR A 242 28.28 22.67 -1.42
C THR A 242 28.79 21.26 -1.75
N TYR A 243 28.53 20.28 -0.87
CA TYR A 243 28.78 18.86 -1.08
C TYR A 243 27.45 18.12 -1.10
N CYS A 244 27.06 17.63 -2.27
CA CYS A 244 25.80 16.94 -2.45
C CYS A 244 25.98 15.42 -2.44
N PRO A 245 25.06 14.66 -1.82
CA PRO A 245 25.09 13.20 -1.89
C PRO A 245 25.08 12.72 -3.35
N ILE A 246 25.89 11.70 -3.64
CA ILE A 246 25.91 11.03 -4.94
C ILE A 246 24.67 10.12 -5.02
N GLN A 247 23.99 10.12 -6.18
CA GLN A 247 22.79 9.31 -6.46
C GLN A 247 23.04 7.81 -6.36
#